data_AF-A0A9E3AV21-F1
#
_entry.id   AF-A0A9E3AV21-F1
#
_cell.length_a   1.000
_cell.length_b   1.000
_cell.length_c   1.000
_cell.angle_alpha   90.00
_cell.angle_beta   90.00
_cell.angle_gamma   90.00
#
_symmetry.space_group_name_H-M   'P 1'
#
loop_
_entity.id
_entity.type
_entity.pdbx_description
1 polymer ?
#
loop_
_entity_poly.entity_id
_entity_poly.type
_entity_poly.pdbx_seq_one_letter_code
_entity_poly.pdbx_strand_id
1 'polypeptide(L)'
;MTIRALVFDAYGTLYDVQSVRDLATELCGDKGELITQLWRLKQLEYTWLGALMGVKEDFWALTRASLEFALEAAGVAAEPAPFERLMAKYLDLDLYPEARAALDALAGRKLAILSNGSQEMLDALVGASG
;
A
#
# COMPACT_ATOMS: atom_id res chain seq x y z
N MET A 1 28.78 5.96 -18.58
CA MET A 1 27.70 6.77 -17.95
C MET A 1 27.73 6.49 -16.45
N THR A 2 27.55 7.51 -15.60
CA THR A 2 27.50 7.34 -14.13
C THR A 2 26.06 7.52 -13.62
N ILE A 3 25.62 6.65 -12.70
CA ILE A 3 24.30 6.73 -12.08
C ILE A 3 24.26 7.91 -11.11
N ARG A 4 23.33 8.84 -11.33
CA ARG A 4 23.20 10.10 -10.57
C ARG A 4 22.11 10.09 -9.50
N ALA A 5 21.13 9.20 -9.61
CA ALA A 5 20.03 9.04 -8.68
C ALA A 5 19.55 7.59 -8.66
N LEU A 6 18.98 7.18 -7.53
CA LEU A 6 18.27 5.91 -7.36
C LEU A 6 16.84 6.24 -6.95
N VAL A 7 15.89 5.75 -7.72
CA VAL A 7 14.46 6.03 -7.51
C VAL A 7 13.79 4.71 -7.20
N PHE A 8 13.06 4.66 -6.10
CA PHE A 8 12.40 3.47 -5.60
C PHE A 8 10.89 3.59 -5.80
N ASP A 9 10.26 2.47 -6.12
CA ASP A 9 8.84 2.34 -5.83
C ASP A 9 8.62 2.24 -4.30
N ALA A 10 7.42 2.55 -3.83
CA ALA A 10 7.06 2.44 -2.41
C ALA A 10 6.43 1.08 -2.09
N TYR A 11 5.25 0.80 -2.67
CA TYR A 11 4.37 -0.30 -2.24
C TYR A 11 4.83 -1.65 -2.80
N GLY A 12 5.37 -2.51 -1.96
CA GLY A 12 5.94 -3.80 -2.33
C GLY A 12 7.44 -3.75 -2.66
N THR A 13 8.07 -2.58 -2.55
CA THR A 13 9.52 -2.39 -2.73
C THR A 13 10.19 -1.91 -1.44
N LEU A 14 9.77 -0.76 -0.90
CA LEU A 14 10.26 -0.26 0.40
C LEU A 14 9.34 -0.72 1.54
N TYR A 15 8.04 -0.74 1.30
CA TYR A 15 7.02 -1.08 2.28
C TYR A 15 6.33 -2.39 1.94
N ASP A 16 6.11 -3.23 2.95
CA ASP A 16 5.44 -4.51 2.80
C ASP A 16 3.91 -4.33 2.79
N VAL A 17 3.29 -4.53 1.63
CA VAL A 17 1.84 -4.49 1.46
C VAL A 17 1.12 -5.65 2.16
N GLN A 18 1.84 -6.70 2.56
CA GLN A 18 1.30 -7.82 3.34
C GLN A 18 1.22 -7.50 4.84
N SER A 19 1.82 -6.40 5.31
CA SER A 19 1.78 -6.00 6.73
C SER A 19 0.38 -5.69 7.27
N VAL A 20 -0.63 -5.57 6.40
CA VAL A 20 -2.05 -5.47 6.79
C VAL A 20 -2.66 -6.82 7.20
N ARG A 21 -2.02 -7.94 6.86
CA ARG A 21 -2.58 -9.31 7.00
C ARG A 21 -2.97 -9.64 8.44
N ASP A 22 -2.10 -9.33 9.39
CA ASP A 22 -2.31 -9.72 10.77
C ASP A 22 -3.53 -8.97 11.34
N LEU A 23 -3.68 -7.69 10.99
CA LEU A 23 -4.87 -6.89 11.32
C LEU A 23 -6.11 -7.39 10.58
N ALA A 24 -6.00 -7.75 9.30
CA ALA A 24 -7.11 -8.33 8.54
C ALA A 24 -7.57 -9.66 9.14
N THR A 25 -6.65 -10.47 9.65
CA THR A 25 -6.94 -11.73 10.33
C THR A 25 -7.59 -11.50 11.70
N GLU A 26 -7.13 -10.51 12.46
CA GLU A 26 -7.76 -10.08 13.72
C GLU A 26 -9.21 -9.64 13.50
N LEU A 27 -9.46 -8.84 12.47
CA LEU A 27 -10.76 -8.21 12.23
C LEU A 27 -11.74 -9.09 11.45
N CYS A 28 -11.25 -9.94 10.56
CA CYS A 28 -12.07 -10.70 9.60
C CYS A 28 -11.88 -12.23 9.72
N GLY A 29 -11.14 -12.70 10.72
CA GLY A 29 -10.96 -14.13 11.00
C GLY A 29 -10.18 -14.88 9.92
N ASP A 30 -10.64 -16.07 9.57
CA ASP A 30 -9.99 -16.98 8.60
C ASP A 30 -9.90 -16.41 7.18
N LYS A 31 -10.59 -15.28 6.91
CA LYS A 31 -10.57 -14.59 5.61
C LYS A 31 -9.49 -13.53 5.49
N GLY A 32 -8.76 -13.22 6.55
CA GLY A 32 -7.74 -12.15 6.56
C GLY A 32 -6.74 -12.25 5.40
N GLU A 33 -6.16 -13.43 5.19
CA GLU A 33 -5.23 -13.70 4.08
C GLU A 33 -5.87 -13.45 2.71
N LEU A 34 -7.08 -13.98 2.49
CA LEU A 34 -7.80 -13.79 1.22
C LEU A 34 -8.09 -12.31 0.95
N ILE A 35 -8.53 -11.57 1.98
CA ILE A 35 -8.81 -10.15 1.89
C ILE A 35 -7.54 -9.38 1.56
N THR A 36 -6.41 -9.64 2.23
CA THR A 36 -5.13 -8.99 1.95
C THR A 36 -4.68 -9.20 0.50
N GLN A 37 -4.77 -10.43 -0.01
CA GLN A 37 -4.40 -10.74 -1.38
C GLN A 37 -5.33 -10.06 -2.41
N LEU A 38 -6.65 -10.17 -2.23
CA LEU A 38 -7.63 -9.56 -3.13
C LEU A 38 -7.54 -8.03 -3.11
N TRP A 39 -7.36 -7.44 -1.94
CA TRP A 39 -7.23 -6.00 -1.78
C TRP A 39 -6.07 -5.47 -2.60
N ARG A 40 -4.87 -6.04 -2.44
CA ARG A 40 -3.70 -5.60 -3.21
C ARG A 40 -3.85 -5.87 -4.71
N LEU A 41 -4.40 -7.02 -5.10
CA LEU A 41 -4.64 -7.36 -6.50
C LEU A 41 -5.57 -6.33 -7.15
N LYS A 42 -6.72 -6.07 -6.54
CA LYS A 42 -7.74 -5.16 -7.08
C LYS A 42 -7.29 -3.71 -7.06
N GLN A 43 -6.53 -3.30 -6.06
CA GLN A 43 -5.93 -1.97 -6.03
C GLN A 43 -5.07 -1.72 -7.29
N LEU A 44 -4.21 -2.67 -7.65
CA LEU A 44 -3.39 -2.57 -8.86
C LEU A 44 -4.25 -2.62 -10.14
N GLU A 45 -5.17 -3.56 -10.24
CA GLU A 45 -6.08 -3.64 -11.39
C GLU A 45 -6.87 -2.35 -11.60
N TYR A 46 -7.37 -1.73 -10.52
CA TYR A 46 -8.11 -0.47 -10.60
C TYR A 46 -7.21 0.68 -11.06
N THR A 47 -5.93 0.72 -10.66
CA THR A 47 -4.99 1.73 -11.18
C THR A 47 -4.78 1.58 -12.68
N TRP A 48 -4.65 0.35 -13.18
CA TRP A 48 -4.45 0.09 -14.61
C TRP A 48 -5.69 0.38 -15.43
N LEU A 49 -6.86 -0.08 -14.97
CA LEU A 49 -8.13 0.16 -15.64
C LEU A 49 -8.48 1.64 -15.68
N GLY A 50 -8.34 2.36 -14.56
CA GLY A 50 -8.56 3.80 -14.51
C GLY A 50 -7.66 4.54 -15.50
N ALA A 51 -6.36 4.24 -15.51
CA ALA A 51 -5.41 4.84 -16.45
C ALA A 51 -5.78 4.55 -17.92
N LEU A 52 -6.14 3.30 -18.25
CA LEU A 52 -6.55 2.90 -19.60
C LEU A 52 -7.87 3.54 -20.05
N MET A 53 -8.79 3.77 -19.13
CA MET A 53 -10.06 4.45 -19.39
C MET A 53 -9.94 5.97 -19.41
N GLY A 54 -8.77 6.53 -19.08
CA GLY A 54 -8.58 7.98 -18.92
C GLY A 54 -9.27 8.56 -17.68
N VAL A 55 -9.65 7.71 -16.72
CA VAL A 55 -10.25 8.09 -15.46
C VAL A 55 -9.14 8.15 -14.41
N LYS A 56 -8.78 9.37 -13.99
CA LYS A 56 -7.77 9.58 -12.97
C LYS A 56 -8.44 9.75 -11.62
N GLU A 57 -8.51 8.66 -10.86
CA GLU A 57 -8.87 8.67 -9.44
C GLU A 57 -7.63 8.74 -8.55
N ASP A 58 -7.80 9.26 -7.35
CA ASP A 58 -6.74 9.27 -6.34
C ASP A 58 -6.46 7.85 -5.81
N PHE A 59 -5.20 7.56 -5.51
CA PHE A 59 -4.80 6.22 -5.06
C PHE A 59 -5.44 5.83 -3.73
N TRP A 60 -5.77 6.79 -2.87
CA TRP A 60 -6.53 6.54 -1.65
C TRP A 60 -7.94 6.05 -1.93
N ALA A 61 -8.63 6.68 -2.90
CA ALA A 61 -9.96 6.26 -3.33
C ALA A 61 -9.94 4.85 -3.93
N LEU A 62 -8.94 4.54 -4.77
CA LEU A 62 -8.75 3.19 -5.32
C LEU A 62 -8.43 2.16 -4.24
N THR A 63 -7.67 2.55 -3.22
CA THR A 63 -7.37 1.70 -2.05
C THR A 63 -8.63 1.38 -1.27
N ARG A 64 -9.51 2.37 -1.04
CA ARG A 64 -10.82 2.15 -0.40
C ARG A 64 -11.70 1.22 -1.24
N ALA A 65 -11.89 1.52 -2.52
CA ALA A 65 -12.74 0.74 -3.41
C ALA A 65 -12.27 -0.72 -3.56
N SER A 66 -10.96 -0.95 -3.54
CA SER A 66 -10.40 -2.31 -3.59
C SER A 66 -10.56 -3.08 -2.29
N LEU A 67 -10.56 -2.41 -1.12
CA LEU A 67 -10.91 -3.04 0.16
C LEU A 67 -12.38 -3.42 0.21
N GLU A 68 -13.28 -2.52 -0.22
CA GLU A 68 -14.72 -2.79 -0.32
C GLU A 68 -14.98 -4.05 -1.16
N PHE A 69 -14.35 -4.14 -2.34
CA PHE A 69 -14.43 -5.32 -3.19
C PHE A 69 -13.89 -6.57 -2.49
N ALA A 70 -12.73 -6.48 -1.83
CA ALA A 70 -12.10 -7.63 -1.19
C ALA A 70 -12.96 -8.21 -0.05
N LEU A 71 -13.60 -7.33 0.74
CA LEU A 71 -14.53 -7.72 1.80
C LEU A 71 -15.78 -8.38 1.23
N GLU A 72 -16.40 -7.77 0.22
CA GLU A 72 -17.58 -8.31 -0.46
C GLU A 72 -17.28 -9.70 -1.06
N ALA A 73 -16.17 -9.83 -1.79
CA ALA A 73 -15.75 -11.08 -2.41
C ALA A 73 -15.41 -12.18 -1.38
N ALA A 74 -14.97 -11.81 -0.18
CA ALA A 74 -14.72 -12.73 0.92
C ALA A 74 -15.99 -13.07 1.73
N GLY A 75 -17.13 -12.43 1.44
CA GLY A 75 -18.38 -12.60 2.19
C GLY A 75 -18.35 -11.96 3.57
N VAL A 76 -17.53 -10.91 3.77
CA VAL A 76 -17.37 -10.18 5.03
C VAL A 76 -18.07 -8.83 4.92
N ALA A 77 -18.89 -8.49 5.92
CA ALA A 77 -19.55 -7.18 5.97
C ALA A 77 -18.52 -6.06 6.15
N ALA A 78 -18.64 -4.98 5.37
CA ALA A 78 -17.82 -3.79 5.50
C ALA A 78 -18.27 -2.92 6.68
N GLU A 79 -18.15 -3.47 7.89
CA GLU A 79 -18.46 -2.74 9.12
C GLU A 79 -17.55 -1.50 9.23
N PRO A 80 -18.10 -0.30 9.54
CA PRO A 80 -17.35 0.95 9.46
C PRO A 80 -16.06 0.95 10.29
N ALA A 81 -16.09 0.44 11.52
CA ALA A 81 -14.93 0.48 12.40
C ALA A 81 -13.78 -0.44 11.93
N PRO A 82 -14.00 -1.74 11.63
CA PRO A 82 -12.98 -2.58 11.00
C PRO A 82 -12.44 -2.03 9.67
N PHE A 83 -13.33 -1.48 8.85
CA PHE A 83 -12.97 -0.91 7.55
C PHE A 83 -11.95 0.24 7.70
N GLU A 84 -12.27 1.23 8.54
CA GLU A 84 -11.37 2.37 8.76
C GLU A 84 -10.06 1.95 9.44
N ARG A 85 -10.07 0.93 10.32
CA ARG A 85 -8.83 0.38 10.91
C ARG A 85 -7.92 -0.22 9.84
N LEU A 86 -8.46 -0.98 8.89
CA LEU A 86 -7.69 -1.54 7.78
C LEU A 86 -7.14 -0.43 6.88
N MET A 87 -7.97 0.54 6.50
CA MET A 87 -7.54 1.69 5.71
C MET A 87 -6.40 2.46 6.40
N ALA A 88 -6.52 2.71 7.71
CA ALA A 88 -5.48 3.37 8.49
C ALA A 88 -4.16 2.58 8.49
N LYS A 89 -4.22 1.25 8.60
CA LYS A 89 -3.00 0.41 8.52
C LYS A 89 -2.33 0.51 7.15
N TYR A 90 -3.05 0.82 6.08
CA TYR A 90 -2.45 1.05 4.75
C TYR A 90 -1.61 2.34 4.67
N LEU A 91 -1.82 3.29 5.59
CA LEU A 91 -0.99 4.49 5.74
C LEU A 91 0.24 4.26 6.65
N ASP A 92 0.31 3.09 7.27
CA ASP A 92 1.34 2.68 8.25
C ASP A 92 1.81 1.25 7.92
N LEU A 93 2.14 1.02 6.65
CA LEU A 93 2.70 -0.26 6.21
C LEU A 93 4.11 -0.42 6.80
N ASP A 94 4.45 -1.66 7.14
CA ASP A 94 5.76 -1.96 7.69
C ASP A 94 6.84 -1.73 6.63
N LEU A 95 7.93 -1.07 7.00
CA LEU A 95 9.13 -0.97 6.16
C LEU A 95 9.81 -2.35 6.12
N TYR A 96 10.27 -2.78 4.94
CA TYR A 96 11.07 -4.01 4.86
C TYR A 96 12.31 -3.90 5.78
N PRO A 97 12.66 -4.96 6.55
CA PRO A 97 13.73 -4.89 7.56
C PRO A 97 15.08 -4.41 7.02
N GLU A 98 15.39 -4.74 5.77
CA GLU A 98 16.62 -4.38 5.07
C GLU A 98 16.61 -2.97 4.46
N ALA A 99 15.44 -2.34 4.28
CA ALA A 99 15.32 -1.12 3.51
C ALA A 99 16.08 0.05 4.16
N ARG A 100 16.03 0.19 5.48
CA ARG A 100 16.77 1.24 6.22
C ARG A 100 18.27 1.12 5.98
N ALA A 101 18.82 -0.09 6.17
CA ALA A 101 20.24 -0.36 5.97
C ALA A 101 20.67 -0.15 4.50
N ALA A 102 19.82 -0.54 3.55
CA ALA A 102 20.08 -0.33 2.13
C ALA A 102 20.09 1.16 1.78
N LEU A 103 19.12 1.95 2.26
CA LEU A 103 19.07 3.39 2.03
C LEU A 103 20.27 4.11 2.65
N ASP A 104 20.70 3.70 3.84
CA ASP A 104 21.90 4.25 4.50
C ASP A 104 23.18 3.93 3.74
N ALA A 105 23.31 2.71 3.21
CA ALA A 105 24.44 2.32 2.36
C ALA A 105 24.50 3.11 1.04
N LEU A 106 23.37 3.70 0.63
CA LEU A 106 23.25 4.55 -0.56
C LEU A 106 23.37 6.05 -0.23
N ALA A 107 23.66 6.40 1.02
CA ALA A 107 23.90 7.78 1.44
C ALA A 107 24.96 8.47 0.56
N GLY A 108 24.72 9.75 0.26
CA GLY A 108 25.55 10.53 -0.68
C GLY A 108 25.10 10.42 -2.15
N ARG A 109 24.13 9.56 -2.48
CA ARG A 109 23.39 9.60 -3.76
C ARG A 109 22.07 10.34 -3.59
N LYS A 110 21.51 10.85 -4.70
CA LYS A 110 20.14 11.33 -4.71
C LYS A 110 19.19 10.13 -4.65
N LEU A 111 18.37 10.07 -3.62
CA LEU A 111 17.33 9.05 -3.43
C LEU A 111 15.96 9.71 -3.60
N ALA A 112 15.02 9.00 -4.22
CA ALA A 112 13.65 9.47 -4.37
C ALA A 112 12.68 8.29 -4.39
N ILE A 113 11.41 8.57 -4.10
CA ILE A 113 10.30 7.64 -4.33
C ILE A 113 9.55 8.10 -5.58
N LEU A 114 9.19 7.15 -6.44
CA LEU A 114 8.20 7.33 -7.51
C LEU A 114 7.15 6.24 -7.35
N SER A 115 5.95 6.65 -6.92
CA SER A 115 4.88 5.73 -6.52
C SER A 115 3.53 6.23 -7.02
N ASN A 116 2.56 5.31 -7.08
CA ASN A 116 1.16 5.63 -7.33
C ASN A 116 0.49 6.35 -6.15
N GLY A 117 1.04 6.22 -4.93
CA GLY A 117 0.46 6.81 -3.72
C GLY A 117 0.29 8.32 -3.85
N SER A 118 -0.81 8.83 -3.27
CA SER A 118 -0.99 10.27 -3.14
C SER A 118 0.10 10.86 -2.25
N GLN A 119 0.35 12.17 -2.35
CA GLN A 119 1.38 12.83 -1.53
C GLN A 119 1.12 12.59 -0.02
N GLU A 120 -0.14 12.73 0.41
CA GLU A 120 -0.53 12.50 1.81
C GLU A 120 -0.28 11.05 2.26
N MET A 121 -0.56 10.07 1.40
CA MET A 121 -0.27 8.66 1.70
C MET A 121 1.23 8.40 1.85
N LEU A 122 2.04 8.98 0.96
CA LEU A 122 3.50 8.81 1.01
C LEU A 122 4.12 9.53 2.21
N ASP A 123 3.64 10.73 2.53
CA ASP A 123 4.09 11.48 3.71
C ASP A 123 3.75 10.73 5.00
N ALA A 124 2.57 10.09 5.08
CA ALA A 124 2.20 9.24 6.21
C ALA A 124 3.12 8.02 6.35
N LEU A 125 3.37 7.30 5.25
CA LEU A 125 4.24 6.11 5.26
C LEU A 125 5.68 6.44 5.66
N VAL A 126 6.25 7.50 5.07
CA VAL A 126 7.62 7.93 5.40
C VAL A 126 7.68 8.45 6.84
N GLY A 127 6.69 9.25 7.26
CA GLY A 127 6.62 9.77 8.62
C GLY A 127 6.50 8.69 9.70
N ALA A 128 5.77 7.60 9.42
CA ALA A 128 5.61 6.48 10.34
C ALA A 128 6.88 5.61 10.46
N SER A 129 7.67 5.50 9.39
CA SER A 129 8.89 4.69 9.37
C SER A 129 10.16 5.40 9.88
N GLY A 130 10.10 6.72 10.08
CA GLY A 130 11.25 7.57 10.43
C GLY A 130 12.23 7.80 9.28
#